data_AF-A0AAV1X4N1-F1
#
_entry.id   AF-A0AAV1X4N1-F1
#
_cell.length_a   1.000
_cell.length_b   1.000
_cell.length_c   1.000
_cell.angle_alpha   90.00
_cell.angle_beta   90.00
_cell.angle_gamma   90.00
#
_symmetry.space_group_name_H-M   'P 1'
#
loop_
_entity.id
_entity.type
_entity.pdbx_description
1 polymer ?
#
loop_
_entity_poly.entity_id
_entity_poly.type
_entity_poly.pdbx_seq_one_letter_code
_entity_poly.pdbx_strand_id
1 'polypeptide(L)'
;MLPLSFSFSSSTMKYFMKIAPFLALLFVLVFSGTHFFNTIKEPSPSQKHHIHFQKHIQVAKSTCQGTLYPDLCVSTLATLPNLASKSVPQIISSVINQTIYDVKLSSYNCTSLRKKLKNLKPVEQRALDDCLKLFDKTTVELKTTIVELSKTTMVSKSYHDLQTLLSGAMTNLYTCLDGFVYTKGGNNHVRKKIEKKIHKISHHVSNSLAMLKKVPGVKEKSMSNEVFHEYGKMKEGFPYWVNSNGRKLLKASVNDMKFDVVVAKDGSGNFTTIGEALAVIPNYSTTRFVIHIKGGAYFENVEVVWEQTNLMLVGDGIGKTIVKANRNAVDGWTTYQSATFAVVGDRFIAKGITFENSAGPSKHQAVAFRNGADLSAFYKCSFVGYQDTLYVHSLRQFYRECDIYGTVDFIFGNAAVVFQNCNLYARKPNQNQKNLFTAQGREDPNQNTGITILNCKIAAAQDLIPVKSSFKNYLGRPWKLYSRTVFLMSYIEDLIDPSGWLKWNETFALDTLYYGEYMNKGPGSNTSGRVKWPGYRVINNSVEASQFTVGQFIQGTNWLNSSGIPFFANLN
;
A
#
# COMPACT_ATOMS: atom_id res chain seq x y z
N MET A 1 -16.13 18.86 -66.66
CA MET A 1 -16.16 17.93 -67.82
C MET A 1 -16.39 16.52 -67.30
N LEU A 2 -17.54 15.93 -67.59
CA LEU A 2 -17.77 14.46 -67.59
C LEU A 2 -16.98 13.85 -68.77
N PRO A 3 -16.62 12.53 -68.81
CA PRO A 3 -17.52 11.42 -68.48
C PRO A 3 -16.94 10.14 -67.80
N LEU A 4 -17.89 9.38 -67.22
CA LEU A 4 -18.08 7.91 -67.12
C LEU A 4 -16.92 6.93 -67.44
N SER A 5 -16.70 5.93 -66.57
CA SER A 5 -17.22 4.55 -66.76
C SER A 5 -16.75 3.56 -65.68
N PHE A 6 -17.65 2.66 -65.30
CA PHE A 6 -17.49 1.56 -64.32
C PHE A 6 -16.95 0.28 -65.00
N SER A 7 -16.17 -0.51 -64.26
CA SER A 7 -16.07 -1.96 -64.41
C SER A 7 -15.59 -2.59 -63.11
N PHE A 8 -16.46 -3.34 -62.42
CA PHE A 8 -16.05 -4.33 -61.43
C PHE A 8 -16.79 -5.65 -61.68
N SER A 9 -16.00 -6.70 -61.59
CA SER A 9 -16.27 -8.09 -61.97
C SER A 9 -17.25 -8.81 -61.02
N SER A 10 -17.92 -9.81 -61.61
CA SER A 10 -18.88 -10.73 -61.02
C SER A 10 -18.26 -11.69 -60.00
N SER A 11 -18.86 -11.81 -58.82
CA SER A 11 -19.44 -13.08 -58.32
C SER A 11 -19.79 -12.97 -56.84
N THR A 12 -21.08 -12.85 -56.51
CA THR A 12 -21.71 -13.51 -55.35
C THR A 12 -23.21 -13.29 -55.46
N MET A 13 -23.83 -14.02 -56.40
CA MET A 13 -25.27 -14.16 -56.52
C MET A 13 -25.58 -15.64 -56.33
N LYS A 14 -26.06 -16.00 -55.13
CA LYS A 14 -26.91 -17.18 -54.87
C LYS A 14 -27.36 -17.14 -53.40
N TYR A 15 -28.67 -17.30 -53.23
CA TYR A 15 -29.43 -17.42 -51.98
C TYR A 15 -29.91 -16.14 -51.29
N PHE A 16 -30.57 -15.28 -52.06
CA PHE A 16 -31.78 -14.61 -51.58
C PHE A 16 -32.88 -14.83 -52.64
N MET A 17 -34.12 -14.97 -52.18
CA MET A 17 -35.35 -15.32 -52.91
C MET A 17 -35.61 -16.82 -53.11
N LYS A 18 -36.52 -17.36 -52.28
CA LYS A 18 -37.73 -18.03 -52.76
C LYS A 18 -38.82 -18.02 -51.66
N ILE A 19 -39.84 -17.20 -51.92
CA ILE A 19 -41.27 -17.53 -51.79
C ILE A 19 -41.89 -17.52 -50.37
N ALA A 20 -42.50 -16.39 -50.01
CA ALA A 20 -43.90 -16.35 -49.60
C ALA A 20 -44.71 -16.00 -50.87
N PRO A 21 -45.85 -16.63 -51.20
CA PRO A 21 -47.08 -16.49 -50.42
C PRO A 21 -47.97 -17.77 -50.38
N PHE A 22 -48.94 -17.84 -49.47
CA PHE A 22 -50.34 -18.27 -49.71
C PHE A 22 -51.08 -18.32 -48.38
N LEU A 23 -51.85 -17.26 -48.13
CA LEU A 23 -52.91 -17.19 -47.15
C LEU A 23 -54.21 -17.70 -47.79
N ALA A 24 -55.01 -18.37 -46.95
CA ALA A 24 -56.46 -18.57 -47.06
C ALA A 24 -56.98 -19.58 -48.12
N LEU A 25 -57.40 -20.76 -47.65
CA LEU A 25 -58.66 -21.37 -48.08
C LEU A 25 -59.19 -22.37 -47.04
N LEU A 26 -60.37 -22.01 -46.50
CA LEU A 26 -61.51 -22.81 -45.96
C LEU A 26 -61.23 -24.04 -45.07
N PHE A 27 -61.60 -24.04 -43.78
CA PHE A 27 -62.94 -24.18 -43.20
C PHE A 27 -63.75 -25.40 -43.67
N VAL A 28 -64.27 -26.14 -42.67
CA VAL A 28 -65.23 -27.26 -42.72
C VAL A 28 -64.63 -28.65 -42.92
N LEU A 29 -64.41 -29.36 -41.81
CA LEU A 29 -65.06 -30.65 -41.57
C LEU A 29 -65.24 -30.86 -40.05
N VAL A 30 -66.50 -31.12 -39.71
CA VAL A 30 -67.15 -31.11 -38.41
C VAL A 30 -67.25 -32.55 -37.91
N PHE A 31 -66.90 -32.74 -36.63
CA PHE A 31 -67.40 -33.73 -35.67
C PHE A 31 -67.32 -35.24 -35.98
N SER A 32 -66.59 -35.96 -35.12
CA SER A 32 -67.17 -36.94 -34.18
C SER A 32 -66.07 -37.61 -33.33
N GLY A 33 -66.25 -37.69 -32.00
CA GLY A 33 -65.46 -38.62 -31.17
C GLY A 33 -65.06 -38.18 -29.76
N THR A 34 -66.04 -37.80 -28.93
CA THR A 34 -66.15 -38.08 -27.47
C THR A 34 -64.91 -38.13 -26.55
N HIS A 35 -64.89 -37.16 -25.61
CA HIS A 35 -64.58 -37.27 -24.17
C HIS A 35 -63.60 -38.35 -23.66
N PHE A 36 -62.44 -37.89 -23.18
CA PHE A 36 -61.87 -38.35 -21.91
C PHE A 36 -61.24 -37.16 -21.16
N PHE A 37 -61.74 -36.88 -19.96
CA PHE A 37 -61.16 -35.92 -19.03
C PHE A 37 -59.84 -36.46 -18.50
N ASN A 38 -58.77 -35.67 -18.60
CA ASN A 38 -57.74 -35.60 -17.57
C ASN A 38 -57.07 -34.23 -17.62
N THR A 39 -57.38 -33.41 -16.62
CA THR A 39 -56.73 -32.13 -16.34
C THR A 39 -55.26 -32.37 -15.97
N ILE A 40 -54.36 -32.15 -16.92
CA ILE A 40 -52.96 -31.87 -16.62
C ILE A 40 -52.83 -30.35 -16.53
N LYS A 41 -52.71 -29.86 -15.29
CA LYS A 41 -52.36 -28.48 -14.99
C LYS A 41 -50.90 -28.28 -15.44
N GLU A 42 -50.66 -27.55 -16.52
CA GLU A 42 -49.33 -27.04 -16.81
C GLU A 42 -48.87 -26.14 -15.65
N PRO A 43 -47.68 -26.34 -15.06
CA PRO A 43 -47.14 -25.38 -14.12
C PRO A 43 -46.64 -24.16 -14.91
N SER A 44 -47.21 -22.97 -14.65
CA SER A 44 -46.73 -21.73 -15.24
C SER A 44 -45.25 -21.48 -14.85
N PRO A 45 -44.31 -21.30 -15.79
CA PRO A 45 -43.00 -20.75 -15.49
C PRO A 45 -42.96 -19.29 -15.95
N SER A 46 -42.77 -18.31 -15.05
CA SER A 46 -42.00 -17.08 -15.38
C SER A 46 -42.05 -15.92 -14.38
N GLN A 47 -43.02 -15.76 -13.47
CA GLN A 47 -43.08 -14.50 -12.71
C GLN A 47 -42.10 -14.42 -11.53
N LYS A 48 -41.93 -15.49 -10.73
CA LYS A 48 -41.00 -15.51 -9.58
C LYS A 48 -39.52 -15.47 -9.99
N HIS A 49 -39.16 -16.14 -11.10
CA HIS A 49 -37.78 -16.15 -11.60
C HIS A 49 -37.36 -14.79 -12.18
N HIS A 50 -38.25 -14.10 -12.91
CA HIS A 50 -37.96 -12.73 -13.39
C HIS A 50 -37.84 -11.72 -12.24
N ILE A 51 -38.71 -11.80 -11.22
CA ILE A 51 -38.63 -10.94 -10.02
C ILE A 51 -37.33 -11.19 -9.25
N HIS A 52 -36.94 -12.46 -9.08
CA HIS A 52 -35.70 -12.83 -8.39
C HIS A 52 -34.46 -12.35 -9.18
N PHE A 53 -34.45 -12.51 -10.50
CA PHE A 53 -33.37 -12.02 -11.38
C PHE A 53 -33.25 -10.49 -11.36
N GLN A 54 -34.36 -9.76 -11.40
CA GLN A 54 -34.36 -8.30 -11.31
C GLN A 54 -33.83 -7.82 -9.94
N LYS A 55 -34.29 -8.42 -8.84
CA LYS A 55 -33.80 -8.11 -7.48
C LYS A 55 -32.31 -8.40 -7.34
N HIS A 56 -31.82 -9.49 -7.95
CA HIS A 56 -30.41 -9.88 -7.96
C HIS A 56 -29.52 -8.83 -8.64
N ILE A 57 -29.88 -8.40 -9.84
CA ILE A 57 -29.14 -7.36 -10.57
C ILE A 57 -29.23 -6.00 -9.86
N GLN A 58 -30.37 -5.68 -9.24
CA GLN A 58 -30.52 -4.44 -8.48
C GLN A 58 -29.58 -4.39 -7.27
N VAL A 59 -29.46 -5.49 -6.51
CA VAL A 59 -28.51 -5.58 -5.38
C VAL A 59 -27.06 -5.46 -5.86
N ALA A 60 -26.73 -6.06 -7.01
CA ALA A 60 -25.39 -5.90 -7.61
C ALA A 60 -25.11 -4.42 -7.93
N LYS A 61 -26.03 -3.75 -8.63
CA LYS A 61 -25.89 -2.33 -8.99
C LYS A 61 -25.77 -1.42 -7.77
N SER A 62 -26.64 -1.58 -6.77
CA SER A 62 -26.62 -0.75 -5.56
C SER A 62 -25.35 -0.96 -4.74
N THR A 63 -24.87 -2.20 -4.63
CA THR A 63 -23.63 -2.53 -3.92
C THR A 63 -22.41 -1.95 -4.66
N CYS A 64 -22.41 -1.96 -5.99
CA CYS A 64 -21.32 -1.45 -6.83
C CYS A 64 -21.35 0.07 -7.10
N GLN A 65 -22.39 0.78 -6.67
CA GLN A 65 -22.46 2.24 -6.85
C GLN A 65 -21.27 2.95 -6.17
N GLY A 66 -20.58 3.85 -6.88
CA GLY A 66 -19.43 4.59 -6.32
C GLY A 66 -18.12 3.81 -6.25
N THR A 67 -18.06 2.58 -6.78
CA THR A 67 -16.78 1.90 -7.00
C THR A 67 -16.09 2.44 -8.25
N LEU A 68 -14.75 2.33 -8.33
CA LEU A 68 -13.99 2.81 -9.49
C LEU A 68 -14.17 1.94 -10.74
N TYR A 69 -14.51 0.65 -10.57
CA TYR A 69 -14.70 -0.30 -11.65
C TYR A 69 -16.10 -0.92 -11.58
N PRO A 70 -17.17 -0.14 -11.83
CA PRO A 70 -18.55 -0.55 -11.61
C PRO A 70 -18.97 -1.73 -12.51
N ASP A 71 -18.54 -1.76 -13.77
CA ASP A 71 -18.88 -2.87 -14.69
C ASP A 71 -18.26 -4.19 -14.25
N LEU A 72 -16.99 -4.17 -13.84
CA LEU A 72 -16.33 -5.34 -13.27
C LEU A 72 -17.01 -5.76 -11.96
N CYS A 73 -17.39 -4.80 -11.11
CA CYS A 73 -18.11 -5.08 -9.88
C CYS A 73 -19.44 -5.78 -10.16
N VAL A 74 -20.30 -5.19 -11.00
CA VAL A 74 -21.65 -5.71 -11.28
C VAL A 74 -21.58 -7.06 -11.96
N SER A 75 -20.71 -7.23 -12.97
CA SER A 75 -20.53 -8.53 -13.64
C SER A 75 -20.05 -9.61 -12.69
N THR A 76 -19.17 -9.28 -11.73
CA THR A 76 -18.72 -10.25 -10.71
C THR A 76 -19.85 -10.61 -9.75
N LEU A 77 -20.53 -9.61 -9.19
CA LEU A 77 -21.61 -9.83 -8.23
C LEU A 77 -22.78 -10.59 -8.85
N ALA A 78 -23.10 -10.33 -10.11
CA ALA A 78 -24.19 -11.01 -10.82
C ALA A 78 -23.99 -12.53 -10.91
N THR A 79 -22.74 -13.02 -10.87
CA THR A 79 -22.45 -14.46 -10.88
C THR A 79 -22.55 -15.14 -9.52
N LEU A 80 -22.66 -14.38 -8.42
CA LEU A 80 -22.71 -14.95 -7.08
C LEU A 80 -24.08 -15.58 -6.79
N PRO A 81 -24.16 -16.84 -6.33
CA PRO A 81 -25.42 -17.45 -5.96
C PRO A 81 -26.03 -16.75 -4.74
N ASN A 82 -27.37 -16.61 -4.76
CA ASN A 82 -28.14 -16.01 -3.67
C ASN A 82 -27.65 -14.61 -3.25
N LEU A 83 -27.20 -13.78 -4.20
CA LEU A 83 -26.68 -12.44 -3.91
C LEU A 83 -27.68 -11.59 -3.09
N ALA A 84 -28.97 -11.66 -3.46
CA ALA A 84 -30.02 -10.87 -2.82
C ALA A 84 -30.26 -11.19 -1.33
N SER A 85 -29.73 -12.31 -0.81
CA SER A 85 -29.81 -12.69 0.59
C SER A 85 -28.52 -12.46 1.38
N LYS A 86 -27.44 -11.99 0.74
CA LYS A 86 -26.13 -11.76 1.38
C LYS A 86 -26.06 -10.35 1.96
N SER A 87 -25.48 -10.21 3.16
CA SER A 87 -25.11 -8.91 3.72
C SER A 87 -23.89 -8.33 2.99
N VAL A 88 -23.66 -7.01 3.08
CA VAL A 88 -22.49 -6.35 2.45
C VAL A 88 -21.17 -7.03 2.87
N PRO A 89 -20.90 -7.34 4.15
CA PRO A 89 -19.71 -8.13 4.53
C PRO A 89 -19.62 -9.50 3.83
N GLN A 90 -20.73 -10.22 3.69
CA GLN A 90 -20.75 -11.52 3.00
C GLN A 90 -20.51 -11.38 1.49
N ILE A 91 -20.99 -10.28 0.88
CA ILE A 91 -20.72 -9.95 -0.52
C ILE A 91 -19.23 -9.68 -0.71
N ILE A 92 -18.64 -8.82 0.13
CA ILE A 92 -17.20 -8.51 0.11
C ILE A 92 -16.39 -9.79 0.29
N SER A 93 -16.69 -10.63 1.29
CA SER A 93 -16.00 -11.91 1.49
C SER A 93 -16.11 -12.85 0.28
N SER A 94 -17.24 -12.85 -0.44
CA SER A 94 -17.41 -13.65 -1.65
C SER A 94 -16.50 -13.15 -2.79
N VAL A 95 -16.41 -11.83 -2.98
CA VAL A 95 -15.49 -11.22 -3.95
C VAL A 95 -14.03 -11.46 -3.58
N ILE A 96 -13.67 -11.34 -2.29
CA ILE A 96 -12.31 -11.60 -1.81
C ILE A 96 -11.92 -13.07 -2.02
N ASN A 97 -12.83 -14.02 -1.78
CA ASN A 97 -12.59 -15.43 -2.06
C ASN A 97 -12.25 -15.68 -3.54
N GLN A 98 -13.01 -15.08 -4.46
CA GLN A 98 -12.70 -15.14 -5.90
C GLN A 98 -11.34 -14.47 -6.21
N THR A 99 -11.07 -13.33 -5.56
CA THR A 99 -9.81 -12.60 -5.73
C THR A 99 -8.61 -13.45 -5.30
N ILE A 100 -8.70 -14.17 -4.18
CA ILE A 100 -7.67 -15.12 -3.72
C ILE A 100 -7.42 -16.22 -4.75
N TYR A 101 -8.48 -16.75 -5.37
CA TYR A 101 -8.33 -17.74 -6.44
C TYR A 101 -7.57 -17.15 -7.64
N ASP A 102 -7.91 -15.94 -8.08
CA ASP A 102 -7.24 -15.27 -9.19
C ASP A 102 -5.77 -14.93 -8.88
N VAL A 103 -5.45 -14.58 -7.62
CA VAL A 103 -4.07 -14.39 -7.13
C VAL A 103 -3.28 -15.70 -7.24
N LYS A 104 -3.85 -16.83 -6.80
CA LYS A 104 -3.20 -18.15 -6.92
C LYS A 104 -2.94 -18.55 -8.37
N LEU A 105 -3.90 -18.30 -9.27
CA LEU A 105 -3.70 -18.52 -10.70
C LEU A 105 -2.58 -17.64 -11.28
N SER A 106 -2.48 -16.39 -10.82
CA SER A 106 -1.42 -15.48 -11.24
C SER A 106 -0.05 -15.88 -10.71
N SER A 107 0.02 -16.41 -9.48
CA SER A 107 1.21 -17.02 -8.89
C SER A 107 1.68 -18.24 -9.69
N TYR A 108 0.76 -19.15 -10.05
CA TYR A 108 1.07 -20.28 -10.93
C TYR A 108 1.59 -19.81 -12.30
N ASN A 109 0.97 -18.79 -12.89
CA ASN A 109 1.42 -18.21 -14.15
C ASN A 109 2.85 -17.65 -14.05
N CYS A 110 3.16 -16.89 -13.00
CA CYS A 110 4.51 -16.35 -12.78
C CYS A 110 5.54 -17.47 -12.58
N THR A 111 5.20 -18.52 -11.82
CA THR A 111 6.02 -19.73 -11.67
C THR A 111 6.27 -20.40 -13.02
N SER A 112 5.23 -20.51 -13.86
CA SER A 112 5.33 -21.11 -15.20
C SER A 112 6.23 -20.27 -16.12
N LEU A 113 6.06 -18.95 -16.12
CA LEU A 113 6.90 -18.03 -16.89
C LEU A 113 8.37 -18.13 -16.46
N ARG A 114 8.62 -18.15 -15.15
CA ARG A 114 9.96 -18.31 -14.57
C ARG A 114 10.65 -19.59 -15.03
N LYS A 115 9.91 -20.72 -15.11
CA LYS A 115 10.45 -22.02 -15.51
C LYS A 115 10.60 -22.19 -17.03
N LYS A 116 9.65 -21.67 -17.82
CA LYS A 116 9.54 -21.99 -19.26
C LYS A 116 10.25 -21.00 -20.18
N LEU A 117 10.45 -19.75 -19.76
CA LEU A 117 11.10 -18.75 -20.60
C LEU A 117 12.63 -18.90 -20.54
N LYS A 118 13.22 -19.40 -21.62
CA LYS A 118 14.64 -19.74 -21.72
C LYS A 118 15.61 -18.55 -21.67
N ASN A 119 15.12 -17.31 -21.84
CA ASN A 119 15.95 -16.09 -21.97
C ASN A 119 15.53 -14.95 -21.03
N LEU A 120 15.10 -15.28 -19.79
CA LEU A 120 14.79 -14.25 -18.80
C LEU A 120 16.05 -13.53 -18.34
N LYS A 121 16.06 -12.20 -18.44
CA LYS A 121 17.13 -11.38 -17.85
C LYS A 121 17.13 -11.56 -16.32
N PRO A 122 18.28 -11.44 -15.64
CA PRO A 122 18.35 -11.58 -14.19
C PRO A 122 17.36 -10.69 -13.43
N VAL A 123 17.14 -9.44 -13.88
CA VAL A 123 16.16 -8.53 -13.28
C VAL A 123 14.71 -9.02 -13.48
N GLU A 124 14.39 -9.66 -14.60
CA GLU A 124 13.05 -10.23 -14.84
C GLU A 124 12.82 -11.47 -13.97
N GLN A 125 13.85 -12.28 -13.76
CA GLN A 125 13.79 -13.40 -12.83
C GLN A 125 13.52 -12.90 -11.40
N ARG A 126 14.27 -11.89 -10.94
CA ARG A 126 14.04 -11.29 -9.61
C ARG A 126 12.66 -10.65 -9.49
N ALA A 127 12.19 -9.95 -10.52
CA ALA A 127 10.85 -9.37 -10.52
C ALA A 127 9.74 -10.45 -10.45
N LEU A 128 9.92 -11.59 -11.12
CA LEU A 128 9.03 -12.74 -10.95
C LEU A 128 9.09 -13.31 -9.53
N ASP A 129 10.28 -13.39 -8.91
CA ASP A 129 10.41 -13.84 -7.52
C ASP A 129 9.73 -12.87 -6.53
N ASP A 130 9.85 -11.57 -6.79
CA ASP A 130 9.14 -10.54 -6.02
C ASP A 130 7.63 -10.72 -6.14
N CYS A 131 7.10 -10.93 -7.35
CA CYS A 131 5.69 -11.22 -7.54
C CYS A 131 5.20 -12.42 -6.73
N LEU A 132 5.97 -13.51 -6.69
CA LEU A 132 5.58 -14.70 -5.92
C LEU A 132 5.49 -14.39 -4.42
N LYS A 133 6.51 -13.73 -3.85
CA LYS A 133 6.49 -13.28 -2.44
C LYS A 133 5.32 -12.33 -2.15
N LEU A 134 5.06 -11.40 -3.05
CA LEU A 134 3.98 -10.41 -2.93
C LEU A 134 2.60 -11.05 -3.05
N PHE A 135 2.42 -12.08 -3.88
CA PHE A 135 1.17 -12.84 -3.97
C PHE A 135 0.89 -13.67 -2.71
N ASP A 136 1.93 -14.23 -2.09
CA ASP A 136 1.78 -14.94 -0.82
C ASP A 136 1.30 -13.99 0.28
N LYS A 137 1.93 -12.81 0.42
CA LYS A 137 1.48 -11.77 1.38
C LYS A 137 0.08 -11.25 1.05
N THR A 138 -0.23 -11.01 -0.22
CA THR A 138 -1.59 -10.63 -0.67
C THR A 138 -2.61 -11.67 -0.24
N THR A 139 -2.30 -12.96 -0.40
CA THR A 139 -3.20 -14.04 0.00
C THR A 139 -3.42 -14.06 1.51
N VAL A 140 -2.38 -13.83 2.32
CA VAL A 140 -2.50 -13.72 3.78
C VAL A 140 -3.41 -12.56 4.16
N GLU A 141 -3.18 -11.35 3.63
CA GLU A 141 -3.97 -10.15 3.94
C GLU A 141 -5.45 -10.31 3.54
N LEU A 142 -5.73 -10.88 2.37
CA LEU A 142 -7.09 -11.14 1.90
C LEU A 142 -7.80 -12.20 2.75
N LYS A 143 -7.11 -13.27 3.17
CA LYS A 143 -7.68 -14.27 4.08
C LYS A 143 -7.99 -13.67 5.46
N THR A 144 -7.08 -12.88 6.01
CA THR A 144 -7.30 -12.16 7.27
C THR A 144 -8.51 -11.22 7.15
N THR A 145 -8.67 -10.55 6.01
CA THR A 145 -9.84 -9.69 5.75
C THR A 145 -11.14 -10.49 5.83
N ILE A 146 -11.20 -11.70 5.25
CA ILE A 146 -12.39 -12.57 5.35
C ILE A 146 -12.67 -12.99 6.79
N VAL A 147 -11.63 -13.33 7.56
CA VAL A 147 -11.76 -13.71 8.98
C VAL A 147 -12.28 -12.54 9.81
N GLU A 148 -11.84 -11.31 9.56
CA GLU A 148 -12.36 -10.13 10.25
C GLU A 148 -13.79 -9.78 9.83
N LEU A 149 -14.15 -9.94 8.54
CA LEU A 149 -15.52 -9.70 8.05
C LEU A 149 -16.55 -10.70 8.61
N SER A 150 -16.13 -11.90 9.03
CA SER A 150 -17.03 -12.91 9.60
C SER A 150 -17.40 -12.63 11.05
N LYS A 151 -16.68 -11.73 11.74
CA LYS A 151 -16.98 -11.29 13.11
C LYS A 151 -18.13 -10.27 13.12
N THR A 152 -19.34 -10.77 12.87
CA THR A 152 -20.57 -10.02 12.54
C THR A 152 -20.96 -8.88 13.50
N THR A 153 -20.53 -8.89 14.76
CA THR A 153 -20.89 -7.87 15.77
C THR A 153 -19.92 -6.69 15.86
N MET A 154 -18.78 -6.71 15.16
CA MET A 154 -17.71 -5.70 15.32
C MET A 154 -17.09 -5.18 14.01
N VAL A 155 -17.63 -5.52 12.84
CA VAL A 155 -17.02 -5.17 11.53
C VAL A 155 -16.78 -3.67 11.37
N SER A 156 -17.69 -2.81 11.85
CA SER A 156 -17.51 -1.35 11.82
C SER A 156 -16.38 -0.87 12.75
N LYS A 157 -16.11 -1.58 13.85
CA LYS A 157 -14.98 -1.29 14.76
C LYS A 157 -13.64 -1.69 14.14
N SER A 158 -13.63 -2.74 13.32
CA SER A 158 -12.44 -3.20 12.57
C SER A 158 -12.31 -2.55 11.18
N TYR A 159 -13.11 -1.52 10.86
CA TYR A 159 -13.12 -0.89 9.53
C TYR A 159 -11.72 -0.46 9.07
N HIS A 160 -10.95 0.21 9.94
CA HIS A 160 -9.61 0.66 9.60
C HIS A 160 -8.63 -0.51 9.39
N ASP A 161 -8.78 -1.62 10.12
CA ASP A 161 -7.97 -2.81 9.92
C ASP A 161 -8.27 -3.46 8.56
N LEU A 162 -9.56 -3.64 8.24
CA LEU A 162 -10.03 -4.16 6.94
C LEU A 162 -9.54 -3.30 5.78
N GLN A 163 -9.66 -1.97 5.91
CA GLN A 163 -9.19 -1.02 4.90
C GLN A 163 -7.67 -1.06 4.74
N THR A 164 -6.92 -1.22 5.84
CA THR A 164 -5.46 -1.33 5.84
C THR A 164 -5.01 -2.61 5.14
N LEU A 165 -5.62 -3.75 5.45
CA LEU A 165 -5.32 -5.05 4.82
C LEU A 165 -5.58 -5.03 3.31
N LEU A 166 -6.74 -4.53 2.90
CA LEU A 166 -7.06 -4.38 1.47
C LEU A 166 -6.12 -3.38 0.77
N SER A 167 -5.72 -2.30 1.44
CA SER A 167 -4.75 -1.34 0.91
C SER A 167 -3.36 -1.97 0.73
N GLY A 168 -2.92 -2.80 1.68
CA GLY A 168 -1.70 -3.60 1.59
C GLY A 168 -1.74 -4.59 0.44
N ALA A 169 -2.85 -5.34 0.32
CA ALA A 169 -3.04 -6.33 -0.73
C ALA A 169 -2.95 -5.69 -2.12
N MET A 170 -3.59 -4.54 -2.32
CA MET A 170 -3.50 -3.81 -3.58
C MET A 170 -2.08 -3.28 -3.84
N THR A 171 -1.38 -2.81 -2.80
CA THR A 171 0.00 -2.33 -2.93
C THR A 171 0.93 -3.45 -3.39
N ASN A 172 0.81 -4.65 -2.82
CA ASN A 172 1.60 -5.82 -3.23
C ASN A 172 1.45 -6.14 -4.72
N LEU A 173 0.22 -6.04 -5.26
CA LEU A 173 -0.07 -6.29 -6.67
C LEU A 173 0.62 -5.26 -7.59
N TYR A 174 0.58 -3.98 -7.25
CA TYR A 174 1.27 -2.93 -8.03
C TYR A 174 2.79 -3.03 -7.89
N THR A 175 3.33 -3.34 -6.71
CA THR A 175 4.77 -3.56 -6.52
C THR A 175 5.29 -4.70 -7.40
N CYS A 176 4.53 -5.79 -7.56
CA CYS A 176 4.87 -6.88 -8.48
C CYS A 176 5.04 -6.35 -9.92
N LEU A 177 4.16 -5.47 -10.38
CA LEU A 177 4.29 -4.86 -11.71
C LEU A 177 5.49 -3.92 -11.79
N ASP A 178 5.70 -3.09 -10.76
CA ASP A 178 6.77 -2.10 -10.71
C ASP A 178 8.17 -2.72 -10.76
N GLY A 179 8.33 -3.96 -10.29
CA GLY A 179 9.57 -4.73 -10.39
C GLY A 179 10.11 -4.90 -11.82
N PHE A 180 9.26 -4.73 -12.84
CA PHE A 180 9.66 -4.88 -14.25
C PHE A 180 10.00 -3.56 -14.97
N VAL A 181 9.87 -2.39 -14.32
CA VAL A 181 10.01 -1.07 -14.97
C VAL A 181 11.39 -0.82 -15.57
N TYR A 182 12.46 -1.37 -14.96
CA TYR A 182 13.85 -1.13 -15.37
C TYR A 182 14.42 -2.21 -16.31
N THR A 183 13.56 -2.94 -17.02
CA THR A 183 13.98 -3.89 -18.06
C THR A 183 14.57 -3.14 -19.27
N LYS A 184 15.90 -2.90 -19.27
CA LYS A 184 16.62 -2.25 -20.38
C LYS A 184 16.26 -2.92 -21.72
N GLY A 185 15.89 -2.14 -22.73
CA GLY A 185 15.57 -2.63 -24.09
C GLY A 185 14.10 -2.58 -24.50
N GLY A 186 13.24 -1.85 -23.77
CA GLY A 186 11.95 -1.33 -24.28
C GLY A 186 10.82 -2.35 -24.48
N ASN A 187 11.06 -3.66 -24.39
CA ASN A 187 10.00 -4.66 -24.52
C ASN A 187 9.89 -5.51 -23.27
N ASN A 188 9.08 -5.00 -22.32
CA ASN A 188 8.75 -5.66 -21.07
C ASN A 188 7.76 -6.83 -21.28
N HIS A 189 8.20 -7.84 -22.05
CA HIS A 189 7.38 -8.96 -22.51
C HIS A 189 6.78 -9.76 -21.35
N VAL A 190 7.55 -9.92 -20.27
CA VAL A 190 7.08 -10.63 -19.08
C VAL A 190 5.95 -9.85 -18.39
N ARG A 191 6.13 -8.55 -18.14
CA ARG A 191 5.06 -7.71 -17.56
C ARG A 191 3.80 -7.75 -18.40
N LYS A 192 3.90 -7.58 -19.72
CA LYS A 192 2.75 -7.61 -20.65
C LYS A 192 1.93 -8.90 -20.54
N LYS A 193 2.56 -10.03 -20.19
CA LYS A 193 1.87 -11.33 -19.99
C LYS A 193 1.09 -11.45 -18.68
N ILE A 194 1.41 -10.67 -17.66
CA ILE A 194 0.80 -10.76 -16.33
C ILE A 194 -0.06 -9.54 -15.97
N GLU A 195 0.24 -8.39 -16.56
CA GLU A 195 -0.32 -7.08 -16.21
C GLU A 195 -1.84 -7.04 -16.25
N LYS A 196 -2.47 -7.53 -17.32
CA LYS A 196 -3.94 -7.54 -17.43
C LYS A 196 -4.61 -8.33 -16.29
N LYS A 197 -4.02 -9.46 -15.87
CA LYS A 197 -4.57 -10.28 -14.78
C LYS A 197 -4.39 -9.58 -13.44
N ILE A 198 -3.21 -9.01 -13.19
CA ILE A 198 -2.91 -8.30 -11.94
C ILE A 198 -3.77 -7.04 -11.80
N HIS A 199 -4.00 -6.29 -12.88
CA HIS A 199 -4.93 -5.16 -12.88
C HIS A 199 -6.35 -5.60 -12.55
N LYS A 200 -6.85 -6.68 -13.17
CA LYS A 200 -8.18 -7.22 -12.84
C LYS A 200 -8.30 -7.57 -11.35
N ILE A 201 -7.29 -8.23 -10.77
CA ILE A 201 -7.25 -8.55 -9.34
C ILE A 201 -7.26 -7.26 -8.51
N SER A 202 -6.41 -6.29 -8.86
CA SER A 202 -6.32 -5.00 -8.18
C SER A 202 -7.65 -4.24 -8.23
N HIS A 203 -8.38 -4.32 -9.34
CA HIS A 203 -9.71 -3.72 -9.49
C HIS A 203 -10.77 -4.42 -8.61
N HIS A 204 -10.67 -5.73 -8.37
CA HIS A 204 -11.51 -6.42 -7.39
C HIS A 204 -11.23 -5.97 -5.95
N VAL A 205 -9.94 -5.75 -5.61
CA VAL A 205 -9.55 -5.19 -4.31
C VAL A 205 -10.04 -3.74 -4.17
N SER A 206 -9.89 -2.92 -5.20
CA SER A 206 -10.42 -1.55 -5.28
C SER A 206 -11.94 -1.50 -5.05
N ASN A 207 -12.69 -2.32 -5.77
CA ASN A 207 -14.14 -2.40 -5.58
C ASN A 207 -14.49 -2.86 -4.16
N SER A 208 -13.72 -3.78 -3.58
CA SER A 208 -13.88 -4.22 -2.18
C SER A 208 -13.63 -3.09 -1.17
N LEU A 209 -12.60 -2.26 -1.40
CA LEU A 209 -12.33 -1.06 -0.59
C LEU A 209 -13.50 -0.06 -0.63
N ALA A 210 -14.08 0.17 -1.81
CA ALA A 210 -15.23 1.05 -1.96
C ALA A 210 -16.50 0.45 -1.31
N MET A 211 -16.76 -0.85 -1.48
CA MET A 211 -17.89 -1.54 -0.85
C MET A 211 -17.79 -1.55 0.68
N LEU A 212 -16.57 -1.58 1.25
CA LEU A 212 -16.35 -1.57 2.69
C LEU A 212 -17.00 -0.36 3.39
N LYS A 213 -17.07 0.80 2.71
CA LYS A 213 -17.74 2.01 3.21
C LYS A 213 -19.25 1.83 3.43
N LYS A 214 -19.85 0.84 2.75
CA LYS A 214 -21.30 0.54 2.82
C LYS A 214 -21.65 -0.50 3.88
N VAL A 215 -20.67 -0.99 4.64
CA VAL A 215 -20.95 -1.92 5.74
C VAL A 215 -21.80 -1.20 6.80
N PRO A 216 -22.94 -1.77 7.23
CA PRO A 216 -23.78 -1.15 8.26
C PRO A 216 -22.99 -0.78 9.53
N GLY A 217 -23.21 0.43 10.04
CA GLY A 217 -22.51 0.95 11.21
C GLY A 217 -21.16 1.61 10.91
N VAL A 218 -20.63 1.50 9.69
CA VAL A 218 -19.58 2.40 9.20
C VAL A 218 -20.24 3.75 8.92
N LYS A 219 -20.00 4.72 9.79
CA LYS A 219 -20.42 6.09 9.52
C LYS A 219 -19.45 6.66 8.50
N GLU A 220 -19.89 6.86 7.25
CA GLU A 220 -19.24 7.86 6.38
C GLU A 220 -19.28 9.17 7.16
N LYS A 221 -18.14 9.59 7.71
CA LYS A 221 -18.06 10.85 8.43
C LYS A 221 -18.26 11.98 7.42
N SER A 222 -19.52 12.31 7.14
CA SER A 222 -19.93 13.72 7.17
C SER A 222 -19.53 14.21 8.55
N MET A 223 -18.58 15.14 8.59
CA MET A 223 -18.27 15.93 9.78
C MET A 223 -19.55 16.32 10.51
N SER A 224 -19.69 15.88 11.75
CA SER A 224 -20.57 16.52 12.71
C SER A 224 -20.00 16.28 14.10
N ASN A 225 -19.54 17.39 14.66
CA ASN A 225 -19.22 17.66 16.06
C ASN A 225 -18.00 16.95 16.64
N GLU A 226 -16.94 17.76 16.77
CA GLU A 226 -16.05 17.74 17.92
C GLU A 226 -16.85 17.64 19.22
N VAL A 227 -16.26 16.92 20.18
CA VAL A 227 -16.03 17.28 21.59
C VAL A 227 -15.79 15.96 22.32
N PHE A 228 -14.55 15.75 22.75
CA PHE A 228 -14.28 15.38 24.13
C PHE A 228 -12.92 15.97 24.53
N HIS A 229 -13.01 16.92 25.46
CA HIS A 229 -11.95 17.28 26.39
C HIS A 229 -11.58 16.06 27.23
N GLU A 230 -10.30 15.72 27.29
CA GLU A 230 -9.59 15.40 28.53
C GLU A 230 -8.12 15.13 28.20
N TYR A 231 -7.26 16.10 28.49
CA TYR A 231 -5.88 15.78 28.79
C TYR A 231 -5.89 14.85 30.00
N GLY A 232 -5.65 13.56 29.79
CA GLY A 232 -5.44 12.63 30.89
C GLY A 232 -4.28 13.13 31.77
N LYS A 233 -4.45 13.07 33.09
CA LYS A 233 -3.44 13.52 34.07
C LYS A 233 -2.05 12.95 33.70
N MET A 234 -1.07 13.84 33.54
CA MET A 234 0.32 13.48 33.28
C MET A 234 1.02 13.16 34.61
N LYS A 235 1.82 12.09 34.64
CA LYS A 235 2.76 11.81 35.75
C LYS A 235 4.15 11.64 35.15
N GLU A 236 5.10 12.45 35.59
CA GLU A 236 6.52 12.42 35.13
C GLU A 236 6.69 12.55 33.60
N GLY A 237 5.84 13.36 32.96
CA GLY A 237 5.89 13.60 31.51
C GLY A 237 5.24 12.52 30.64
N PHE A 238 4.51 11.56 31.22
CA PHE A 238 3.78 10.52 30.49
C PHE A 238 2.29 10.49 30.86
N PRO A 239 1.39 10.13 29.92
CA PRO A 239 -0.02 9.90 30.24
C PRO A 239 -0.20 8.76 31.25
N TYR A 240 -1.20 8.90 32.14
CA TYR A 240 -1.47 7.93 33.22
C TYR A 240 -1.70 6.49 32.74
N TRP A 241 -2.24 6.33 31.52
CA TRP A 241 -2.62 5.04 30.94
C TRP A 241 -1.45 4.25 30.32
N VAL A 242 -0.24 4.81 30.23
CA VAL A 242 0.94 4.02 29.84
C VAL A 242 1.18 3.01 30.97
N ASN A 243 1.41 1.72 30.67
CA ASN A 243 1.67 0.74 31.73
C ASN A 243 3.13 0.85 32.23
N SER A 244 3.38 0.42 33.47
CA SER A 244 4.71 0.52 34.11
C SER A 244 5.79 -0.27 33.35
N ASN A 245 5.45 -1.43 32.79
CA ASN A 245 6.41 -2.31 32.11
C ASN A 245 6.85 -1.77 30.74
N GLY A 246 5.94 -1.18 29.94
CA GLY A 246 6.27 -0.51 28.68
C GLY A 246 7.09 0.77 28.88
N ARG A 247 6.82 1.53 29.96
CA ARG A 247 7.65 2.69 30.35
C ARG A 247 9.07 2.27 30.76
N LYS A 248 9.20 1.18 31.54
CA LYS A 248 10.50 0.65 31.98
C LYS A 248 11.34 0.20 30.78
N LEU A 249 10.78 -0.54 29.82
CA LEU A 249 11.53 -1.07 28.67
C LEU A 249 12.15 0.02 27.78
N LEU A 250 11.62 1.24 27.74
CA LEU A 250 12.14 2.27 26.83
C LEU A 250 12.89 3.41 27.49
N LYS A 251 12.64 3.67 28.77
CA LYS A 251 13.49 4.51 29.62
C LYS A 251 14.72 3.75 30.15
N ALA A 252 14.65 2.42 30.22
CA ALA A 252 15.77 1.56 30.55
C ALA A 252 16.97 1.88 29.64
N SER A 253 18.13 2.00 30.27
CA SER A 253 19.38 1.85 29.54
C SER A 253 19.39 0.46 28.89
N VAL A 254 20.16 0.27 27.83
CA VAL A 254 20.29 -1.07 27.20
C VAL A 254 20.61 -2.14 28.26
N ASN A 255 21.33 -1.77 29.32
CA ASN A 255 21.72 -2.66 30.41
C ASN A 255 20.57 -3.11 31.33
N ASP A 256 19.42 -2.41 31.33
CA ASP A 256 18.27 -2.74 32.20
C ASP A 256 17.16 -3.53 31.48
N MET A 257 17.38 -3.90 30.22
CA MET A 257 16.43 -4.70 29.44
C MET A 257 16.73 -6.20 29.53
N LYS A 258 15.69 -7.02 29.55
CA LYS A 258 15.83 -8.47 29.36
C LYS A 258 15.83 -8.77 27.86
N PHE A 259 16.86 -9.48 27.41
CA PHE A 259 17.01 -9.92 26.02
C PHE A 259 16.81 -11.42 25.92
N ASP A 260 16.17 -11.88 24.85
CA ASP A 260 16.04 -13.31 24.54
C ASP A 260 17.31 -13.82 23.85
N VAL A 261 17.92 -12.98 23.01
CA VAL A 261 19.14 -13.29 22.25
C VAL A 261 20.04 -12.05 22.15
N VAL A 262 21.35 -12.26 22.18
CA VAL A 262 22.37 -11.24 21.95
C VAL A 262 23.19 -11.58 20.70
N VAL A 263 23.39 -10.60 19.82
CA VAL A 263 24.25 -10.67 18.64
C VAL A 263 25.47 -9.80 18.88
N ALA A 264 26.67 -10.37 18.77
CA ALA A 264 27.91 -9.64 18.96
C ALA A 264 29.01 -10.16 18.03
N LYS A 265 29.59 -9.28 17.20
CA LYS A 265 30.64 -9.67 16.24
C LYS A 265 31.93 -10.15 16.90
N ASP A 266 32.18 -9.73 18.15
CA ASP A 266 33.35 -10.10 18.94
C ASP A 266 33.22 -11.49 19.59
N GLY A 267 32.11 -12.20 19.37
CA GLY A 267 31.83 -13.51 19.95
C GLY A 267 31.31 -13.49 21.38
N SER A 268 31.07 -12.31 21.97
CA SER A 268 30.56 -12.17 23.35
C SER A 268 29.03 -12.33 23.49
N GLY A 269 28.34 -12.70 22.41
CA GLY A 269 26.89 -12.91 22.35
C GLY A 269 26.53 -14.36 22.00
N ASN A 270 25.24 -14.63 21.80
CA ASN A 270 24.76 -15.93 21.35
C ASN A 270 25.08 -16.20 19.87
N PHE A 271 25.07 -15.15 19.04
CA PHE A 271 25.36 -15.24 17.60
C PHE A 271 26.32 -14.13 17.17
N THR A 272 26.99 -14.34 16.03
CA THR A 272 27.89 -13.33 15.44
C THR A 272 27.24 -12.54 14.31
N THR A 273 26.17 -13.08 13.72
CA THR A 273 25.39 -12.46 12.65
C THR A 273 23.94 -12.26 13.05
N ILE A 274 23.27 -11.31 12.39
CA ILE A 274 21.85 -11.04 12.63
C ILE A 274 21.01 -12.16 12.01
N GLY A 275 21.41 -12.67 10.84
CA GLY A 275 20.71 -13.78 10.17
C GLY A 275 20.59 -15.04 11.02
N GLU A 276 21.65 -15.44 11.72
CA GLU A 276 21.62 -16.58 12.65
C GLU A 276 20.63 -16.37 13.80
N ALA A 277 20.61 -15.16 14.36
CA ALA A 277 19.68 -14.82 15.44
C ALA A 277 18.21 -14.82 14.99
N LEU A 278 17.94 -14.46 13.73
CA LEU A 278 16.58 -14.56 13.18
C LEU A 278 16.14 -16.02 12.99
N ALA A 279 17.07 -16.94 12.70
CA ALA A 279 16.74 -18.33 12.42
C ALA A 279 16.16 -19.09 13.64
N VAL A 280 16.36 -18.57 14.84
CA VAL A 280 15.85 -19.18 16.10
C VAL A 280 14.57 -18.52 16.65
N ILE A 281 14.04 -17.51 15.96
CA ILE A 281 12.81 -16.83 16.39
C ILE A 281 11.62 -17.77 16.24
N PRO A 282 10.76 -17.90 17.27
CA PRO A 282 9.51 -18.64 17.15
C PRO A 282 8.55 -17.96 16.17
N ASN A 283 8.06 -18.72 15.20
CA ASN A 283 7.04 -18.26 14.27
C ASN A 283 5.71 -17.97 14.98
N TYR A 284 5.02 -16.93 14.54
CA TYR A 284 3.72 -16.47 15.05
C TYR A 284 3.69 -16.21 16.54
N SER A 285 4.82 -15.77 17.11
CA SER A 285 4.90 -15.44 18.54
C SER A 285 3.84 -14.42 18.92
N THR A 286 3.09 -14.72 19.99
CA THR A 286 2.12 -13.80 20.60
C THR A 286 2.77 -12.85 21.61
N THR A 287 4.02 -13.12 22.00
CA THR A 287 4.83 -12.31 22.91
C THR A 287 6.01 -11.68 22.18
N ARG A 288 6.54 -10.60 22.77
CA ARG A 288 7.68 -9.85 22.25
C ARG A 288 8.96 -10.69 22.36
N PHE A 289 9.64 -10.94 21.24
CA PHE A 289 10.98 -11.53 21.21
C PHE A 289 12.01 -10.41 20.99
N VAL A 290 12.98 -10.26 21.88
CA VAL A 290 13.93 -9.14 21.91
C VAL A 290 15.33 -9.61 21.59
N ILE A 291 15.89 -9.10 20.49
CA ILE A 291 17.28 -9.31 20.08
C ILE A 291 18.09 -8.03 20.38
N HIS A 292 19.12 -8.15 21.20
CA HIS A 292 20.13 -7.11 21.38
C HIS A 292 21.26 -7.29 20.36
N ILE A 293 21.58 -6.24 19.62
CA ILE A 293 22.65 -6.23 18.62
C ILE A 293 23.72 -5.25 19.11
N LYS A 294 24.84 -5.77 19.59
CA LYS A 294 25.94 -4.96 20.12
C LYS A 294 26.54 -4.04 19.05
N GLY A 295 27.32 -3.07 19.50
CA GLY A 295 28.05 -2.13 18.64
C GLY A 295 28.94 -2.86 17.63
N GLY A 296 28.87 -2.43 16.37
CA GLY A 296 29.58 -3.04 15.26
C GLY A 296 28.91 -2.77 13.91
N ALA A 297 29.67 -3.00 12.84
CA ALA A 297 29.17 -2.94 11.46
C ALA A 297 28.89 -4.35 10.95
N TYR A 298 27.61 -4.67 10.74
CA TYR A 298 27.10 -5.97 10.27
C TYR A 298 26.83 -5.88 8.77
N PHE A 299 27.66 -6.55 7.97
CA PHE A 299 27.57 -6.52 6.51
C PHE A 299 26.67 -7.64 5.99
N GLU A 300 25.36 -7.42 6.07
CA GLU A 300 24.34 -8.44 5.80
C GLU A 300 23.15 -7.84 5.05
N ASN A 301 22.53 -8.64 4.18
CA ASN A 301 21.17 -8.40 3.72
C ASN A 301 20.22 -9.26 4.54
N VAL A 302 19.33 -8.64 5.30
CA VAL A 302 18.48 -9.32 6.29
C VAL A 302 17.01 -9.15 5.92
N GLU A 303 16.22 -10.22 6.04
CA GLU A 303 14.76 -10.19 5.84
C GLU A 303 14.05 -10.87 7.01
N VAL A 304 13.20 -10.12 7.72
CA VAL A 304 12.26 -10.64 8.72
C VAL A 304 10.98 -11.02 8.00
N VAL A 305 10.73 -12.32 7.89
CA VAL A 305 9.60 -12.87 7.12
C VAL A 305 8.27 -12.70 7.86
N TRP A 306 7.15 -12.90 7.16
CA TRP A 306 5.82 -12.55 7.68
C TRP A 306 5.38 -13.43 8.88
N GLU A 307 5.96 -14.62 9.01
CA GLU A 307 5.76 -15.53 10.14
C GLU A 307 6.46 -15.05 11.41
N GLN A 308 7.50 -14.23 11.31
CA GLN A 308 8.29 -13.75 12.45
C GLN A 308 7.68 -12.49 13.07
N THR A 309 6.56 -12.66 13.77
CA THR A 309 5.80 -11.56 14.39
C THR A 309 6.35 -11.15 15.76
N ASN A 310 6.04 -9.91 16.20
CA ASN A 310 6.39 -9.39 17.53
C ASN A 310 7.91 -9.37 17.83
N LEU A 311 8.75 -9.27 16.81
CA LEU A 311 10.19 -9.09 16.98
C LEU A 311 10.54 -7.66 17.40
N MET A 312 11.52 -7.49 18.28
CA MET A 312 12.16 -6.22 18.59
C MET A 312 13.67 -6.32 18.50
N LEU A 313 14.27 -5.41 17.74
CA LEU A 313 15.72 -5.23 17.66
C LEU A 313 16.13 -4.02 18.49
N VAL A 314 17.15 -4.20 19.33
CA VAL A 314 17.74 -3.13 20.14
C VAL A 314 19.22 -3.05 19.81
N GLY A 315 19.69 -1.89 19.34
CA GLY A 315 21.11 -1.60 19.15
C GLY A 315 21.68 -0.76 20.29
N ASP A 316 23.00 -0.62 20.31
CA ASP A 316 23.72 0.21 21.28
C ASP A 316 23.63 1.72 20.99
N GLY A 317 23.00 2.10 19.86
CA GLY A 317 22.72 3.48 19.47
C GLY A 317 22.97 3.77 17.99
N ILE A 318 22.37 4.86 17.50
CA ILE A 318 22.65 5.41 16.16
C ILE A 318 24.16 5.60 15.99
N GLY A 319 24.70 5.15 14.85
CA GLY A 319 26.14 5.20 14.55
C GLY A 319 27.01 4.18 15.29
N LYS A 320 26.48 3.45 16.29
CA LYS A 320 27.23 2.42 17.03
C LYS A 320 26.91 1.02 16.51
N THR A 321 25.63 0.70 16.36
CA THR A 321 25.16 -0.54 15.74
C THR A 321 24.68 -0.23 14.32
N ILE A 322 25.37 -0.76 13.32
CA ILE A 322 25.13 -0.46 11.90
C ILE A 322 24.91 -1.76 11.12
N VAL A 323 23.78 -1.88 10.44
CA VAL A 323 23.54 -2.93 9.44
C VAL A 323 23.71 -2.33 8.05
N LYS A 324 24.58 -2.93 7.23
CA LYS A 324 25.07 -2.33 6.00
C LYS A 324 25.12 -3.32 4.84
N ALA A 325 24.65 -2.90 3.67
CA ALA A 325 24.83 -3.62 2.40
C ALA A 325 24.89 -2.62 1.23
N ASN A 326 24.87 -3.10 -0.02
CA ASN A 326 25.04 -2.27 -1.22
C ASN A 326 24.30 -2.78 -2.48
N ARG A 327 23.25 -3.62 -2.33
CA ARG A 327 22.43 -4.05 -3.48
C ARG A 327 21.74 -2.83 -4.11
N ASN A 328 21.64 -2.81 -5.44
CA ASN A 328 21.14 -1.66 -6.18
C ASN A 328 20.63 -2.02 -7.59
N ALA A 329 19.87 -1.10 -8.19
CA ALA A 329 19.25 -1.29 -9.50
C ALA A 329 20.24 -1.41 -10.66
N VAL A 330 21.32 -0.63 -10.67
CA VAL A 330 22.34 -0.68 -11.74
C VAL A 330 22.97 -2.07 -11.84
N ASP A 331 23.21 -2.72 -10.70
CA ASP A 331 23.83 -4.04 -10.60
C ASP A 331 22.80 -5.19 -10.72
N GLY A 332 21.59 -4.88 -11.20
CA GLY A 332 20.59 -5.88 -11.60
C GLY A 332 19.66 -6.37 -10.49
N TRP A 333 19.57 -5.65 -9.37
CA TRP A 333 18.56 -5.88 -8.34
C TRP A 333 17.28 -5.11 -8.65
N THR A 334 16.13 -5.64 -8.24
CA THR A 334 14.89 -4.85 -8.20
C THR A 334 14.98 -3.89 -7.01
N THR A 335 14.26 -2.76 -7.06
CA THR A 335 14.14 -1.86 -5.91
C THR A 335 13.70 -2.62 -4.65
N TYR A 336 12.73 -3.55 -4.79
CA TYR A 336 12.21 -4.37 -3.69
C TYR A 336 13.29 -5.26 -3.03
N GLN A 337 14.14 -5.93 -3.81
CA GLN A 337 15.22 -6.80 -3.30
C GLN A 337 16.52 -6.06 -2.97
N SER A 338 16.62 -4.75 -3.28
CA SER A 338 17.80 -3.94 -2.97
C SER A 338 17.97 -3.61 -1.49
N ALA A 339 16.92 -3.83 -0.68
CA ALA A 339 16.90 -3.52 0.75
C ALA A 339 18.07 -4.18 1.51
N THR A 340 18.86 -3.38 2.24
CA THR A 340 19.79 -3.88 3.26
C THR A 340 19.04 -4.65 4.34
N PHE A 341 17.95 -4.06 4.86
CA PHE A 341 17.09 -4.70 5.84
C PHE A 341 15.63 -4.63 5.39
N ALA A 342 14.94 -5.76 5.41
CA ALA A 342 13.52 -5.86 5.06
C ALA A 342 12.71 -6.45 6.21
N VAL A 343 11.53 -5.90 6.48
CA VAL A 343 10.58 -6.44 7.46
C VAL A 343 9.20 -6.62 6.86
N VAL A 344 8.61 -7.79 7.10
CA VAL A 344 7.24 -8.15 6.72
C VAL A 344 6.47 -8.77 7.88
N GLY A 345 7.17 -9.26 8.91
CA GLY A 345 6.59 -9.76 10.17
C GLY A 345 5.96 -8.64 10.99
N ASP A 346 4.66 -8.76 11.27
CA ASP A 346 3.88 -7.70 11.91
C ASP A 346 4.36 -7.39 13.34
N ARG A 347 4.06 -6.15 13.76
CA ARG A 347 4.41 -5.60 15.08
C ARG A 347 5.91 -5.48 15.34
N PHE A 348 6.73 -5.43 14.30
CA PHE A 348 8.17 -5.25 14.40
C PHE A 348 8.55 -3.93 15.10
N ILE A 349 9.56 -3.95 15.97
CA ILE A 349 10.13 -2.76 16.60
C ILE A 349 11.64 -2.72 16.36
N ALA A 350 12.19 -1.54 16.07
CA ALA A 350 13.63 -1.31 16.16
C ALA A 350 13.95 -0.07 17.01
N LYS A 351 14.99 -0.17 17.84
CA LYS A 351 15.50 0.93 18.67
C LYS A 351 17.01 1.05 18.53
N GLY A 352 17.53 2.25 18.29
CA GLY A 352 18.97 2.51 18.44
C GLY A 352 19.86 1.86 17.37
N ILE A 353 19.38 1.68 16.14
CA ILE A 353 20.11 0.99 15.06
C ILE A 353 20.22 1.90 13.83
N THR A 354 21.33 1.80 13.12
CA THR A 354 21.53 2.41 11.79
C THR A 354 21.38 1.35 10.70
N PHE A 355 20.54 1.61 9.70
CA PHE A 355 20.40 0.79 8.49
C PHE A 355 20.95 1.57 7.31
N GLU A 356 21.95 1.04 6.63
CA GLU A 356 22.67 1.72 5.55
C GLU A 356 22.66 0.91 4.24
N ASN A 357 22.36 1.57 3.13
CA ASN A 357 22.74 1.09 1.81
C ASN A 357 23.84 2.01 1.24
N SER A 358 25.00 1.41 0.98
CA SER A 358 26.23 2.10 0.61
C SER A 358 26.54 2.10 -0.89
N ALA A 359 25.56 1.76 -1.74
CA ALA A 359 25.76 1.70 -3.19
C ALA A 359 26.18 3.04 -3.83
N GLY A 360 25.68 4.17 -3.32
CA GLY A 360 25.99 5.51 -3.82
C GLY A 360 25.01 6.07 -4.87
N PRO A 361 25.08 7.38 -5.18
CA PRO A 361 24.09 8.06 -6.02
C PRO A 361 24.11 7.63 -7.49
N SER A 362 25.25 7.12 -7.97
CA SER A 362 25.41 6.61 -9.34
C SER A 362 24.82 5.22 -9.57
N LYS A 363 24.36 4.55 -8.50
CA LYS A 363 23.78 3.21 -8.56
C LYS A 363 22.25 3.18 -8.63
N HIS A 364 21.64 4.36 -8.76
CA HIS A 364 20.19 4.55 -8.77
C HIS A 364 19.54 3.96 -7.51
N GLN A 365 18.38 3.30 -7.63
CA GLN A 365 17.60 2.80 -6.49
C GLN A 365 18.41 1.80 -5.66
N ALA A 366 18.56 2.08 -4.37
CA ALA A 366 19.32 1.27 -3.44
C ALA A 366 18.76 1.43 -2.02
N VAL A 367 17.83 0.55 -1.65
CA VAL A 367 17.05 0.68 -0.42
C VAL A 367 17.90 0.32 0.80
N ALA A 368 17.90 1.17 1.82
CA ALA A 368 18.50 0.88 3.12
C ALA A 368 17.53 0.06 3.98
N PHE A 369 16.25 0.44 4.00
CA PHE A 369 15.24 -0.27 4.78
C PHE A 369 13.91 -0.36 4.04
N ARG A 370 13.32 -1.56 3.99
CA ARG A 370 11.98 -1.81 3.45
C ARG A 370 11.05 -2.31 4.55
N ASN A 371 9.91 -1.65 4.70
CA ASN A 371 8.90 -2.00 5.70
C ASN A 371 7.55 -2.33 5.07
N GLY A 372 7.11 -3.58 5.20
CA GLY A 372 5.78 -4.05 4.86
C GLY A 372 5.09 -4.78 6.01
N ALA A 373 5.47 -4.47 7.26
CA ALA A 373 4.90 -5.03 8.49
C ALA A 373 3.88 -4.06 9.10
N ASP A 374 2.69 -4.57 9.44
CA ASP A 374 1.66 -3.74 10.10
C ASP A 374 2.04 -3.47 11.56
N LEU A 375 1.60 -2.32 12.07
CA LEU A 375 1.82 -1.91 13.46
C LEU A 375 3.30 -1.91 13.85
N SER A 376 4.17 -1.53 12.92
CA SER A 376 5.62 -1.49 13.12
C SER A 376 6.11 -0.11 13.58
N ALA A 377 7.09 -0.08 14.47
CA ALA A 377 7.58 1.16 15.05
C ALA A 377 9.09 1.26 15.18
N PHE A 378 9.63 2.46 14.99
CA PHE A 378 11.06 2.75 14.99
C PHE A 378 11.35 3.91 15.91
N TYR A 379 12.32 3.76 16.81
CA TYR A 379 12.66 4.78 17.80
C TYR A 379 14.17 4.99 17.88
N LYS A 380 14.62 6.22 17.60
CA LYS A 380 16.06 6.53 17.58
C LYS A 380 16.81 5.59 16.64
N CYS A 381 16.31 5.44 15.42
CA CYS A 381 16.97 4.72 14.34
C CYS A 381 17.47 5.69 13.28
N SER A 382 18.48 5.28 12.53
CA SER A 382 18.95 6.03 11.36
C SER A 382 18.84 5.20 10.08
N PHE A 383 18.41 5.84 9.00
CA PHE A 383 18.26 5.24 7.67
C PHE A 383 19.12 6.03 6.68
N VAL A 384 20.13 5.38 6.12
CA VAL A 384 21.18 6.06 5.35
C VAL A 384 21.28 5.46 3.96
N GLY A 385 21.09 6.30 2.94
CA GLY A 385 21.21 5.91 1.54
C GLY A 385 21.35 7.12 0.64
N TYR A 386 21.05 6.93 -0.65
CA TYR A 386 20.95 7.99 -1.64
C TYR A 386 19.56 7.97 -2.28
N GLN A 387 19.39 7.29 -3.41
CA GLN A 387 18.08 7.17 -4.05
C GLN A 387 17.31 6.00 -3.42
N ASP A 388 16.03 6.22 -3.11
CA ASP A 388 15.11 5.23 -2.55
C ASP A 388 15.55 4.69 -1.15
N THR A 389 16.09 5.55 -0.26
CA THR A 389 16.63 5.12 1.05
C THR A 389 15.64 4.29 1.90
N LEU A 390 14.43 4.83 2.15
CA LEU A 390 13.44 4.25 3.05
C LEU A 390 12.17 3.91 2.27
N TYR A 391 11.94 2.61 2.07
CA TYR A 391 10.77 2.09 1.41
C TYR A 391 9.67 1.77 2.44
N VAL A 392 8.82 2.75 2.73
CA VAL A 392 7.59 2.60 3.52
C VAL A 392 6.51 1.90 2.69
N HIS A 393 6.75 0.61 2.41
CA HIS A 393 6.06 -0.17 1.39
C HIS A 393 4.55 -0.21 1.59
N SER A 394 4.06 -0.75 2.71
CA SER A 394 2.63 -0.97 2.96
C SER A 394 2.26 -0.99 4.45
N LEU A 395 0.96 -1.00 4.75
CA LEU A 395 0.39 -1.14 6.11
C LEU A 395 0.73 0.04 7.05
N ARG A 396 0.49 -0.07 8.36
CA ARG A 396 0.67 1.04 9.32
C ARG A 396 2.04 1.05 9.96
N GLN A 397 2.67 2.22 9.98
CA GLN A 397 4.05 2.38 10.44
C GLN A 397 4.24 3.68 11.24
N PHE A 398 5.15 3.66 12.21
CA PHE A 398 5.47 4.83 13.03
C PHE A 398 6.98 5.01 13.21
N TYR A 399 7.48 6.22 12.96
CA TYR A 399 8.89 6.57 13.12
C TYR A 399 9.02 7.74 14.09
N ARG A 400 9.81 7.58 15.14
CA ARG A 400 9.98 8.56 16.23
C ARG A 400 11.45 8.86 16.46
N GLU A 401 11.82 10.14 16.41
CA GLU A 401 13.20 10.58 16.68
C GLU A 401 14.22 9.84 15.81
N CYS A 402 13.85 9.58 14.56
CA CYS A 402 14.71 8.93 13.57
C CYS A 402 15.41 9.97 12.68
N ASP A 403 16.59 9.62 12.19
CA ASP A 403 17.30 10.37 11.17
C ASP A 403 17.22 9.65 9.82
N ILE A 404 16.76 10.34 8.78
CA ILE A 404 16.61 9.78 7.44
C ILE A 404 17.44 10.61 6.46
N TYR A 405 18.35 9.96 5.74
CA TYR A 405 19.25 10.60 4.79
C TYR A 405 19.04 10.07 3.37
N GLY A 406 18.95 10.96 2.39
CA GLY A 406 18.90 10.54 0.99
C GLY A 406 18.85 11.67 -0.01
N THR A 407 18.53 11.33 -1.26
CA THR A 407 18.56 12.25 -2.41
C THR A 407 17.26 12.21 -3.20
N VAL A 408 17.16 11.33 -4.19
CA VAL A 408 15.95 11.13 -5.00
C VAL A 408 15.01 10.16 -4.28
N ASP A 409 13.76 10.58 -4.11
CA ASP A 409 12.63 9.78 -3.62
C ASP A 409 12.93 9.00 -2.32
N PHE A 410 13.67 9.61 -1.40
CA PHE A 410 14.31 8.83 -0.34
C PHE A 410 13.36 8.36 0.78
N ILE A 411 12.12 8.85 0.81
CA ILE A 411 11.00 8.25 1.54
C ILE A 411 9.88 7.97 0.54
N PHE A 412 9.64 6.71 0.22
CA PHE A 412 8.70 6.34 -0.83
C PHE A 412 7.92 5.07 -0.47
N GLY A 413 6.78 4.87 -1.15
CA GLY A 413 5.91 3.73 -0.91
C GLY A 413 4.46 4.11 -0.66
N ASN A 414 3.68 3.15 -0.17
CA ASN A 414 2.23 3.28 0.00
C ASN A 414 1.76 2.77 1.37
N ALA A 415 2.58 2.90 2.41
CA ALA A 415 2.14 2.73 3.79
C ALA A 415 1.17 3.84 4.24
N ALA A 416 0.45 3.60 5.34
CA ALA A 416 -0.08 4.64 6.20
C ALA A 416 0.98 4.92 7.28
N VAL A 417 1.77 5.98 7.11
CA VAL A 417 2.96 6.21 7.95
C VAL A 417 2.97 7.62 8.55
N VAL A 418 3.37 7.69 9.83
CA VAL A 418 3.65 8.96 10.52
C VAL A 418 5.11 8.98 10.97
N PHE A 419 5.83 10.02 10.56
CA PHE A 419 7.12 10.42 11.10
C PHE A 419 6.88 11.53 12.12
N GLN A 420 7.33 11.33 13.36
CA GLN A 420 7.13 12.28 14.45
C GLN A 420 8.46 12.64 15.09
N ASN A 421 8.78 13.93 15.17
CA ASN A 421 10.05 14.42 15.72
C ASN A 421 11.29 13.80 15.04
N CYS A 422 11.19 13.49 13.75
CA CYS A 422 12.31 12.98 12.96
C CYS A 422 13.12 14.13 12.34
N ASN A 423 14.36 13.82 11.96
CA ASN A 423 15.15 14.70 11.11
C ASN A 423 15.29 14.06 9.72
N LEU A 424 14.94 14.83 8.69
CA LEU A 424 15.03 14.43 7.29
C LEU A 424 16.12 15.27 6.63
N TYR A 425 17.14 14.61 6.09
CA TYR A 425 18.34 15.24 5.56
C TYR A 425 18.54 14.95 4.08
N ALA A 426 18.43 15.98 3.24
CA ALA A 426 18.80 15.89 1.84
C ALA A 426 20.33 15.90 1.69
N ARG A 427 20.88 14.89 1.01
CA ARG A 427 22.31 14.75 0.73
C ARG A 427 22.70 15.37 -0.60
N LYS A 428 24.01 15.51 -0.83
CA LYS A 428 24.54 15.87 -2.15
C LYS A 428 24.25 14.75 -3.18
N PRO A 429 23.44 15.00 -4.23
CA PRO A 429 23.20 14.02 -5.28
C PRO A 429 24.26 14.13 -6.39
N ASN A 430 24.13 13.34 -7.46
CA ASN A 430 24.93 13.55 -8.66
C ASN A 430 24.53 14.85 -9.38
N GLN A 431 25.42 15.35 -10.24
CA GLN A 431 25.13 16.52 -11.07
C GLN A 431 23.83 16.35 -11.85
N ASN A 432 23.04 17.41 -11.97
CA ASN A 432 21.73 17.47 -12.65
C ASN A 432 20.60 16.67 -11.97
N GLN A 433 20.85 15.97 -10.87
CA GLN A 433 19.79 15.39 -10.06
C GLN A 433 19.16 16.45 -9.14
N LYS A 434 17.96 16.14 -8.67
CA LYS A 434 17.19 16.93 -7.72
C LYS A 434 16.92 16.06 -6.50
N ASN A 435 16.88 16.65 -5.33
CA ASN A 435 16.49 15.92 -4.12
C ASN A 435 14.97 15.99 -3.94
N LEU A 436 14.38 14.84 -3.62
CA LEU A 436 12.95 14.68 -3.37
C LEU A 436 12.79 13.95 -2.04
N PHE A 437 12.24 14.64 -1.05
CA PHE A 437 12.03 14.06 0.28
C PHE A 437 11.03 12.90 0.23
N THR A 438 9.94 13.05 -0.53
CA THR A 438 8.93 11.99 -0.65
C THR A 438 8.56 11.64 -2.09
N ALA A 439 8.19 10.38 -2.30
CA ALA A 439 7.51 9.90 -3.50
C ALA A 439 6.41 8.91 -3.10
N GLN A 440 5.23 9.44 -2.75
CA GLN A 440 4.14 8.63 -2.23
C GLN A 440 3.34 7.95 -3.35
N GLY A 441 3.07 6.66 -3.20
CA GLY A 441 2.57 5.78 -4.24
C GLY A 441 1.13 5.27 -4.07
N ARG A 442 0.19 6.10 -3.60
CA ARG A 442 -1.22 5.71 -3.50
C ARG A 442 -1.89 5.61 -4.89
N GLU A 443 -2.46 4.45 -5.18
CA GLU A 443 -3.04 4.10 -6.48
C GLU A 443 -4.57 4.21 -6.51
N ASP A 444 -5.23 4.16 -5.34
CA ASP A 444 -6.70 4.24 -5.24
C ASP A 444 -7.13 5.20 -4.12
N PRO A 445 -8.12 6.07 -4.35
CA PRO A 445 -8.60 7.06 -3.37
C PRO A 445 -9.25 6.41 -2.12
N ASN A 446 -9.70 5.16 -2.22
CA ASN A 446 -10.28 4.39 -1.12
C ASN A 446 -9.22 3.73 -0.23
N GLN A 447 -7.93 3.75 -0.61
CA GLN A 447 -6.84 3.37 0.28
C GLN A 447 -6.67 4.40 1.41
N ASN A 448 -6.40 3.92 2.62
CA ASN A 448 -6.13 4.75 3.80
C ASN A 448 -4.64 5.11 3.97
N THR A 449 -3.88 5.12 2.88
CA THR A 449 -2.42 5.24 2.88
C THR A 449 -1.94 6.67 2.61
N GLY A 450 -0.70 6.97 2.94
CA GLY A 450 -0.12 8.31 2.82
C GLY A 450 1.10 8.49 3.72
N ILE A 451 1.88 9.53 3.47
CA ILE A 451 3.04 9.91 4.28
C ILE A 451 2.70 11.17 5.08
N THR A 452 2.75 11.09 6.40
CA THR A 452 2.65 12.25 7.29
C THR A 452 4.02 12.56 7.89
N ILE A 453 4.50 13.79 7.69
CA ILE A 453 5.67 14.36 8.34
C ILE A 453 5.19 15.35 9.41
N LEU A 454 5.28 14.97 10.69
CA LEU A 454 4.67 15.68 11.81
C LEU A 454 5.74 16.16 12.80
N ASN A 455 5.83 17.47 13.01
CA ASN A 455 6.80 18.09 13.91
C ASN A 455 8.25 17.61 13.66
N CYS A 456 8.63 17.50 12.39
CA CYS A 456 9.96 17.04 11.97
C CYS A 456 10.84 18.22 11.55
N LYS A 457 12.14 17.97 11.41
CA LYS A 457 13.10 18.89 10.81
C LYS A 457 13.42 18.47 9.38
N ILE A 458 13.36 19.39 8.43
CA ILE A 458 13.69 19.21 7.02
C ILE A 458 14.91 20.07 6.72
N ALA A 459 16.05 19.44 6.40
CA ALA A 459 17.34 20.11 6.37
C ALA A 459 18.30 19.53 5.31
N ALA A 460 19.40 20.25 5.06
CA ALA A 460 20.51 19.76 4.26
C ALA A 460 21.46 18.92 5.12
N ALA A 461 21.94 17.79 4.61
CA ALA A 461 23.02 17.04 5.22
C ALA A 461 24.36 17.78 5.06
N GLN A 462 25.35 17.39 5.85
CA GLN A 462 26.68 18.01 5.87
C GLN A 462 27.35 18.07 4.49
N ASP A 463 27.12 17.07 3.64
CA ASP A 463 27.69 16.99 2.29
C ASP A 463 27.00 17.94 1.28
N LEU A 464 25.74 18.32 1.53
CA LEU A 464 24.98 19.23 0.67
C LEU A 464 25.19 20.70 1.05
N ILE A 465 25.35 21.02 2.35
CA ILE A 465 25.45 22.40 2.86
C ILE A 465 26.39 23.29 2.01
N PRO A 466 27.64 22.88 1.67
CA PRO A 466 28.58 23.73 0.94
C PRO A 466 28.18 24.01 -0.52
N VAL A 467 27.28 23.20 -1.09
CA VAL A 467 26.88 23.24 -2.50
C VAL A 467 25.36 23.33 -2.66
N LYS A 468 24.65 23.72 -1.60
CA LYS A 468 23.18 23.70 -1.51
C LYS A 468 22.52 24.50 -2.63
N SER A 469 23.09 25.63 -3.02
CA SER A 469 22.60 26.48 -4.11
C SER A 469 22.68 25.82 -5.49
N SER A 470 23.56 24.83 -5.68
CA SER A 470 23.76 24.13 -6.93
C SER A 470 22.75 23.01 -7.19
N PHE A 471 21.93 22.66 -6.19
CA PHE A 471 20.97 21.56 -6.27
C PHE A 471 19.58 22.01 -5.83
N LYS A 472 18.55 21.56 -6.56
CA LYS A 472 17.16 21.82 -6.20
C LYS A 472 16.64 20.72 -5.27
N ASN A 473 15.90 21.11 -4.23
CA ASN A 473 15.29 20.21 -3.26
C ASN A 473 13.79 20.47 -3.20
N TYR A 474 12.97 19.42 -3.16
CA TYR A 474 11.51 19.52 -3.10
C TYR A 474 10.96 18.58 -2.02
N LEU A 475 9.84 18.96 -1.43
CA LEU A 475 9.11 18.17 -0.43
C LEU A 475 8.68 16.81 -0.98
N GLY A 476 8.35 16.72 -2.27
CA GLY A 476 8.08 15.45 -2.92
C GLY A 476 7.55 15.56 -4.34
N ARG A 477 7.18 14.41 -4.91
CA ARG A 477 6.56 14.26 -6.23
C ARG A 477 5.59 13.06 -6.31
N PRO A 478 4.54 13.12 -7.16
CA PRO A 478 3.48 12.12 -7.14
C PRO A 478 3.85 10.87 -7.93
N TRP A 479 4.43 9.88 -7.26
CA TRP A 479 4.78 8.61 -7.91
C TRP A 479 3.55 7.94 -8.55
N LYS A 480 2.40 7.97 -7.87
CA LYS A 480 1.15 7.36 -8.34
C LYS A 480 -0.03 8.35 -8.30
N LEU A 481 -1.14 7.97 -8.95
CA LEU A 481 -2.23 8.86 -9.34
C LEU A 481 -2.89 9.61 -8.15
N TYR A 482 -3.02 8.96 -6.99
CA TYR A 482 -3.67 9.54 -5.81
C TYR A 482 -2.67 9.87 -4.70
N SER A 483 -1.42 10.18 -5.07
CA SER A 483 -0.32 10.48 -4.15
C SER A 483 -0.76 11.37 -3.00
N ARG A 484 -0.44 10.99 -1.77
CA ARG A 484 -0.87 11.70 -0.56
C ARG A 484 0.28 11.92 0.41
N THR A 485 0.65 13.18 0.63
CA THR A 485 1.72 13.56 1.56
C THR A 485 1.36 14.84 2.28
N VAL A 486 1.62 14.89 3.59
CA VAL A 486 1.42 16.10 4.38
C VAL A 486 2.64 16.43 5.24
N PHE A 487 2.95 17.72 5.33
CA PHE A 487 3.94 18.27 6.26
C PHE A 487 3.22 19.17 7.27
N LEU A 488 3.25 18.78 8.53
CA LEU A 488 2.49 19.40 9.61
C LEU A 488 3.45 19.86 10.72
N MET A 489 3.35 21.13 11.11
CA MET A 489 4.07 21.75 12.25
C MET A 489 5.59 21.51 12.21
N SER A 490 6.14 21.33 11.01
CA SER A 490 7.54 20.95 10.82
C SER A 490 8.41 22.17 10.57
N TYR A 491 9.70 22.08 10.94
CA TYR A 491 10.69 23.11 10.66
C TYR A 491 11.39 22.82 9.33
N ILE A 492 11.21 23.71 8.36
CA ILE A 492 11.74 23.59 7.00
C ILE A 492 12.84 24.63 6.81
N GLU A 493 14.09 24.17 6.64
CA GLU A 493 15.23 25.03 6.33
C GLU A 493 15.15 25.60 4.89
N ASP A 494 16.06 26.50 4.56
CA ASP A 494 16.10 27.33 3.34
C ASP A 494 16.56 26.57 2.08
N LEU A 495 16.45 25.23 2.06
CA LEU A 495 16.88 24.38 0.93
C LEU A 495 15.76 24.07 -0.06
N ILE A 496 14.50 24.19 0.37
CA ILE A 496 13.33 23.81 -0.43
C ILE A 496 13.08 24.88 -1.49
N ASP A 497 12.98 24.46 -2.75
CA ASP A 497 12.61 25.36 -3.84
C ASP A 497 11.26 26.03 -3.54
N PRO A 498 11.06 27.32 -3.84
CA PRO A 498 9.79 28.01 -3.55
C PRO A 498 8.55 27.29 -4.08
N SER A 499 8.66 26.54 -5.20
CA SER A 499 7.55 25.75 -5.73
C SER A 499 7.09 24.64 -4.76
N GLY A 500 7.97 24.19 -3.87
CA GLY A 500 7.77 23.17 -2.84
C GLY A 500 7.73 21.75 -3.39
N TRP A 501 6.96 21.52 -4.45
CA TRP A 501 6.67 20.20 -5.00
C TRP A 501 7.09 20.11 -6.47
N LEU A 502 7.48 18.91 -6.90
CA LEU A 502 7.90 18.64 -8.28
C LEU A 502 6.90 17.72 -9.00
N LYS A 503 6.60 18.03 -10.26
CA LYS A 503 5.75 17.18 -11.11
C LYS A 503 6.43 15.82 -11.32
N TRP A 504 5.64 14.74 -11.40
CA TRP A 504 6.16 13.45 -11.86
C TRP A 504 6.37 13.45 -13.37
N ASN A 505 5.31 13.74 -14.12
CA ASN A 505 5.34 13.95 -15.56
C ASN A 505 4.16 14.86 -15.99
N GLU A 506 4.41 15.84 -16.86
CA GLU A 506 3.40 16.75 -17.45
C GLU A 506 2.29 17.22 -16.48
N THR A 507 1.09 16.64 -16.60
CA THR A 507 -0.11 16.90 -15.78
C THR A 507 -0.55 15.69 -14.95
N PHE A 508 0.21 14.59 -14.99
CA PHE A 508 -0.11 13.36 -14.25
C PHE A 508 -0.31 13.63 -12.75
N ALA A 509 -1.41 13.11 -12.21
CA ALA A 509 -1.80 13.18 -10.79
C ALA A 509 -2.10 14.56 -10.21
N LEU A 510 -1.87 15.67 -10.93
CA LEU A 510 -1.94 17.02 -10.36
C LEU A 510 -3.34 17.39 -9.82
N ASP A 511 -4.38 16.78 -10.39
CA ASP A 511 -5.78 17.02 -10.02
C ASP A 511 -6.30 16.05 -8.94
N THR A 512 -5.64 14.91 -8.76
CA THR A 512 -6.10 13.79 -7.92
C THR A 512 -5.24 13.55 -6.68
N LEU A 513 -4.01 14.07 -6.66
CA LEU A 513 -3.12 14.03 -5.50
C LEU A 513 -3.68 14.87 -4.34
N TYR A 514 -3.15 14.62 -3.14
CA TYR A 514 -3.37 15.47 -1.96
C TYR A 514 -2.01 15.80 -1.34
N TYR A 515 -1.53 17.03 -1.57
CA TYR A 515 -0.33 17.58 -0.93
C TYR A 515 -0.69 18.74 -0.03
N GLY A 516 -0.42 18.57 1.27
CA GLY A 516 -0.83 19.49 2.32
C GLY A 516 0.33 20.01 3.14
N GLU A 517 0.31 21.32 3.44
CA GLU A 517 1.21 21.96 4.39
C GLU A 517 0.36 22.64 5.49
N TYR A 518 0.67 22.40 6.77
CA TYR A 518 -0.05 22.96 7.92
C TYR A 518 0.93 23.52 8.96
N MET A 519 0.85 24.82 9.25
CA MET A 519 1.62 25.48 10.32
C MET A 519 3.13 25.16 10.34
N ASN A 520 3.74 24.94 9.18
CA ASN A 520 5.19 24.74 9.08
C ASN A 520 5.93 26.05 9.36
N LYS A 521 7.12 25.95 9.96
CA LYS A 521 7.96 27.09 10.34
C LYS A 521 9.33 26.98 9.65
N GLY A 522 10.12 28.06 9.72
CA GLY A 522 11.46 28.12 9.15
C GLY A 522 11.49 28.76 7.75
N PRO A 523 12.69 29.07 7.25
CA PRO A 523 12.85 29.87 6.04
C PRO A 523 12.31 29.18 4.76
N GLY A 524 12.22 27.85 4.71
CA GLY A 524 11.65 27.12 3.57
C GLY A 524 10.13 26.91 3.64
N SER A 525 9.45 27.38 4.70
CA SER A 525 8.02 27.13 4.90
C SER A 525 7.08 28.14 4.23
N ASN A 526 7.61 29.18 3.58
CA ASN A 526 6.79 30.16 2.87
C ASN A 526 6.03 29.51 1.69
N THR A 527 4.71 29.59 1.71
CA THR A 527 3.83 28.96 0.71
C THR A 527 3.41 29.87 -0.45
N SER A 528 3.74 31.17 -0.42
CA SER A 528 3.33 32.14 -1.46
C SER A 528 3.84 31.80 -2.87
N GLY A 529 5.00 31.13 -2.98
CA GLY A 529 5.60 30.71 -4.24
C GLY A 529 5.28 29.27 -4.67
N ARG A 530 4.39 28.58 -3.96
CA ARG A 530 4.10 27.16 -4.20
C ARG A 530 3.36 26.94 -5.52
N VAL A 531 3.43 25.70 -5.99
CA VAL A 531 2.67 25.25 -7.17
C VAL A 531 1.16 25.50 -7.01
N LYS A 532 0.48 25.76 -8.13
CA LYS A 532 -0.98 26.01 -8.17
C LYS A 532 -1.80 24.78 -8.61
N TRP A 533 -1.34 23.57 -8.28
CA TRP A 533 -2.03 22.34 -8.68
C TRP A 533 -3.33 22.18 -7.87
N PRO A 534 -4.43 21.66 -8.45
CA PRO A 534 -5.67 21.46 -7.70
C PRO A 534 -5.53 20.51 -6.50
N GLY A 535 -4.61 19.53 -6.58
CA GLY A 535 -4.30 18.63 -5.48
C GLY A 535 -3.42 19.24 -4.37
N TYR A 536 -2.79 20.40 -4.59
CA TYR A 536 -2.00 21.10 -3.57
C TYR A 536 -2.88 22.05 -2.75
N ARG A 537 -2.66 22.11 -1.43
CA ARG A 537 -3.33 23.07 -0.55
C ARG A 537 -2.51 23.44 0.67
N VAL A 538 -2.62 24.70 1.07
CA VAL A 538 -2.28 25.13 2.43
C VAL A 538 -3.46 24.78 3.32
N ILE A 539 -3.24 23.91 4.30
CA ILE A 539 -4.29 23.49 5.22
C ILE A 539 -4.45 24.60 6.26
N ASN A 540 -5.65 25.19 6.34
CA ASN A 540 -5.97 26.27 7.29
C ASN A 540 -6.94 25.81 8.38
N ASN A 541 -7.35 24.54 8.36
CA ASN A 541 -8.32 23.97 9.29
C ASN A 541 -7.67 22.86 10.13
N SER A 542 -7.69 23.02 11.45
CA SER A 542 -7.16 22.03 12.39
C SER A 542 -7.92 20.69 12.32
N VAL A 543 -9.20 20.69 11.95
CA VAL A 543 -10.00 19.47 11.76
C VAL A 543 -9.48 18.64 10.58
N GLU A 544 -9.11 19.28 9.48
CA GLU A 544 -8.51 18.62 8.31
C GLU A 544 -7.11 18.10 8.66
N ALA A 545 -6.25 18.94 9.26
CA ALA A 545 -4.91 18.55 9.66
C ALA A 545 -4.91 17.40 10.69
N SER A 546 -5.90 17.37 11.59
CA SER A 546 -6.01 16.34 12.64
C SER A 546 -6.23 14.93 12.10
N GLN A 547 -6.74 14.79 10.86
CA GLN A 547 -6.95 13.49 10.21
C GLN A 547 -5.62 12.76 9.93
N PHE A 548 -4.52 13.51 9.87
CA PHE A 548 -3.20 13.00 9.55
C PHE A 548 -2.32 12.76 10.78
N THR A 549 -2.84 12.94 11.99
CA THR A 549 -2.13 12.72 13.25
C THR A 549 -1.96 11.23 13.56
N VAL A 550 -1.09 10.90 14.53
CA VAL A 550 -0.84 9.52 14.96
C VAL A 550 -2.13 8.80 15.38
N GLY A 551 -3.00 9.47 16.14
CA GLY A 551 -4.25 8.90 16.63
C GLY A 551 -5.27 8.63 15.53
N GLN A 552 -5.45 9.56 14.59
CA GLN A 552 -6.47 9.41 13.55
C GLN A 552 -5.99 8.61 12.34
N PHE A 553 -4.76 8.87 11.88
CA PHE A 553 -4.28 8.34 10.59
C PHE A 553 -3.88 6.87 10.68
N ILE A 554 -3.14 6.50 11.73
CA ILE A 554 -2.60 5.15 11.94
C ILE A 554 -3.17 4.47 13.18
N GLN A 555 -4.21 5.04 13.78
CA GLN A 555 -4.88 4.51 14.98
C GLN A 555 -3.88 4.24 16.12
N GLY A 556 -2.86 5.09 16.24
CA GLY A 556 -1.68 4.86 17.09
C GLY A 556 -2.00 4.65 18.56
N THR A 557 -3.06 5.28 19.07
CA THR A 557 -3.55 5.09 20.45
C THR A 557 -3.93 3.65 20.77
N ASN A 558 -4.23 2.83 19.76
CA ASN A 558 -4.65 1.44 19.95
C ASN A 558 -3.47 0.46 20.08
N TRP A 559 -2.28 0.83 19.59
CA TRP A 559 -1.18 -0.13 19.44
C TRP A 559 0.20 0.41 19.84
N LEU A 560 0.46 1.72 19.78
CA LEU A 560 1.75 2.27 20.19
C LEU A 560 1.96 2.22 21.71
N ASN A 561 0.88 2.21 22.49
CA ASN A 561 0.95 2.17 23.96
C ASN A 561 1.72 0.94 24.46
N SER A 562 1.56 -0.21 23.80
CA SER A 562 2.25 -1.45 24.14
C SER A 562 3.67 -1.53 23.59
N SER A 563 4.02 -0.69 22.61
CA SER A 563 5.42 -0.53 22.16
C SER A 563 6.26 0.22 23.20
N GLY A 564 5.60 1.08 23.99
CA GLY A 564 6.18 2.03 24.95
C GLY A 564 6.89 3.23 24.31
N ILE A 565 6.94 3.32 22.98
CA ILE A 565 7.62 4.41 22.25
C ILE A 565 6.87 5.71 22.55
N PRO A 566 7.57 6.80 22.91
CA PRO A 566 6.90 8.07 23.18
C PRO A 566 6.24 8.58 21.90
N PHE A 567 4.97 8.98 22.02
CA PHE A 567 4.25 9.64 20.93
C PHE A 567 3.22 10.62 21.51
N PHE A 568 2.89 11.63 20.73
CA PHE A 568 1.67 12.40 20.93
C PHE A 568 0.65 12.05 19.85
N ALA A 569 -0.62 11.91 20.24
CA ALA A 569 -1.65 11.38 19.35
C ALA A 569 -2.21 12.42 18.37
N ASN A 570 -2.24 13.70 18.75
CA ASN A 570 -2.98 14.77 18.06
C ASN A 570 -2.06 15.93 17.65
N LEU A 571 -2.63 17.01 17.10
CA LEU A 571 -1.90 18.28 16.94
C LEU A 571 -1.73 18.90 18.33
N ASN A 572 -0.51 19.25 18.72
CA ASN A 572 -0.19 19.85 20.02
C ASN A 572 0.17 21.33 19.84
#